data_AF-A0A2E1U7A9-F1
#
_entry.id   AF-A0A2E1U7A9-F1
#
_cell.length_a   1.000
_cell.length_b   1.000
_cell.length_c   1.000
_cell.angle_alpha   90.00
_cell.angle_beta   90.00
_cell.angle_gamma   90.00
#
_symmetry.space_group_name_H-M   'P 1'
#
loop_
_entity.id
_entity.type
_entity.pdbx_description
1 polymer ?
#
loop_
_entity_poly.entity_id
_entity_poly.type
_entity_poly.pdbx_seq_one_letter_code
_entity_poly.pdbx_strand_id
1 'polypeptide(L)' 'MTGLHGAHVIIGMIVIAWLFLRGVRGDFSAKYFTPVDLGGLYWHVVDLIWIFLFPLLYLV' A
#
# COMPACT_ATOMS: atom_id res chain seq x y z
N MET A 1 2.74 -2.89 -18.85
CA MET A 1 1.74 -2.48 -17.84
C MET A 1 1.64 -3.48 -16.67
N THR A 2 1.77 -4.80 -16.88
CA THR A 2 1.83 -5.81 -15.80
C THR A 2 3.12 -5.74 -14.96
N GLY A 3 4.27 -5.48 -15.57
CA GLY A 3 5.55 -5.35 -14.83
C GLY A 3 5.60 -4.15 -13.88
N LEU A 4 5.00 -3.02 -14.27
CA LEU A 4 4.88 -1.83 -13.41
C LEU A 4 3.94 -2.10 -12.22
N HIS A 5 2.87 -2.85 -12.45
CA HIS A 5 1.96 -3.28 -11.38
C HIS A 5 2.63 -4.27 -10.42
N GLY A 6 3.35 -5.26 -10.95
CA GLY A 6 4.15 -6.17 -10.11
C GLY A 6 5.17 -5.43 -9.26
N ALA A 7 5.87 -4.44 -9.84
CA ALA A 7 6.77 -3.57 -9.08
C ALA A 7 6.03 -2.77 -8.00
N HIS A 8 4.84 -2.23 -8.31
CA HIS A 8 4.03 -1.49 -7.35
C HIS A 8 3.57 -2.37 -6.16
N VAL A 9 3.07 -3.58 -6.44
CA VAL A 9 2.65 -4.55 -5.41
C VAL A 9 3.82 -4.92 -4.51
N ILE A 10 5.01 -5.14 -5.08
CA ILE A 10 6.24 -5.40 -4.32
C ILE A 10 6.62 -4.20 -3.46
N ILE A 11 6.57 -2.98 -4.01
CA ILE A 11 6.94 -1.76 -3.29
C ILE A 11 6.06 -1.57 -2.05
N GLY A 12 4.74 -1.66 -2.13
CA GLY A 12 3.97 -1.48 -0.90
C GLY A 12 3.81 -2.71 -0.03
N MET A 13 4.08 -3.94 -0.50
CA MET A 13 4.40 -5.04 0.42
C MET A 13 5.61 -4.69 1.30
N ILE A 14 6.66 -4.07 0.73
CA ILE A 14 7.82 -3.62 1.51
C ILE A 14 7.43 -2.50 2.48
N VAL A 15 6.63 -1.52 2.06
CA VAL A 15 6.16 -0.43 2.94
C VAL A 15 5.31 -0.96 4.09
N ILE A 16 4.37 -1.87 3.81
CA ILE A 16 3.52 -2.49 4.83
C ILE A 16 4.36 -3.35 5.78
N ALA A 17 5.31 -4.14 5.27
CA ALA A 17 6.21 -4.93 6.11
C ALA A 17 7.08 -4.03 7.01
N TRP A 18 7.53 -2.88 6.50
CA TRP A 18 8.30 -1.90 7.28
C TRP A 18 7.45 -1.25 8.38
N LEU A 19 6.21 -0.87 8.07
CA LEU A 19 5.24 -0.39 9.07
C LEU A 19 4.93 -1.48 10.10
N PHE A 20 4.74 -2.73 9.68
CA PHE A 20 4.50 -3.85 10.58
C PHE A 20 5.66 -4.07 11.54
N LEU A 21 6.91 -4.08 11.05
CA LEU A 21 8.11 -4.23 11.87
C LEU A 21 8.28 -3.10 12.90
N ARG A 22 7.97 -1.85 12.52
CA ARG A 22 7.96 -0.70 13.44
C ARG A 22 6.83 -0.79 14.47
N GLY A 23 5.66 -1.30 14.07
CA GLY A 23 4.55 -1.57 14.99
C GLY A 23 4.90 -2.62 16.04
N VAL A 24 5.55 -3.72 15.63
CA VAL A 24 6.00 -4.77 16.56
C VAL A 24 7.07 -4.26 17.52
N ARG A 25 7.90 -3.29 17.11
CA ARG A 25 8.87 -2.62 18.00
C ARG A 25 8.25 -1.66 19.01
N GLY A 26 6.95 -1.40 18.93
CA GLY A 26 6.25 -0.50 19.84
C GLY A 26 6.44 0.99 19.51
N ASP A 27 6.97 1.32 18.31
CA ASP A 27 7.14 2.71 17.86
C ASP A 27 5.78 3.41 17.63
N PHE A 28 4.70 2.63 17.47
CA PHE A 28 3.34 3.14 17.32
C PHE A 28 2.56 2.97 18.62
N SER A 29 2.41 4.08 19.34
CA SER A 29 1.49 4.21 20.48
C SER A 29 0.08 4.58 19.99
N ALA A 30 -0.96 4.37 20.80
CA ALA A 30 -2.34 4.82 20.52
C ALA A 30 -2.44 6.33 20.23
N LYS A 31 -1.43 7.12 20.64
CA LYS A 31 -1.30 8.56 20.37
C LYS A 31 -0.56 8.89 19.06
N TYR A 32 0.08 7.90 18.43
CA TYR A 32 0.99 8.06 17.29
C TYR A 32 0.78 6.96 16.22
N PHE A 33 -0.48 6.63 15.94
CA PHE A 33 -0.85 5.65 14.89
C PHE A 33 -0.98 6.27 13.48
N THR A 34 -0.94 7.61 13.39
CA THR A 34 -1.09 8.38 12.15
C THR A 34 -0.23 7.90 10.98
N PRO A 35 1.05 7.49 11.16
CA PRO A 35 1.87 7.00 10.06
C PRO A 35 1.36 5.68 9.46
N VAL A 36 0.76 4.81 10.29
CA VAL A 36 0.16 3.55 9.84
C VAL A 36 -1.11 3.82 9.05
N ASP A 37 -1.94 4.74 9.54
CA ASP A 37 -3.20 5.11 8.90
C ASP A 37 -2.98 5.79 7.55
N LEU A 38 -2.04 6.73 7.47
CA LEU A 38 -1.62 7.37 6.22
C LEU A 38 -1.01 6.36 5.23
N GLY A 39 -0.20 5.42 5.73
CA GLY A 39 0.38 4.36 4.91
C GLY A 39 -0.68 3.43 4.32
N GLY A 40 -1.66 3.03 5.14
CA GLY A 40 -2.81 2.23 4.71
C GLY A 40 -3.70 2.98 3.72
N LEU A 41 -4.00 4.26 3.98
CA LEU A 41 -4.82 5.09 3.10
C LEU A 41 -4.15 5.29 1.73
N TYR A 42 -2.83 5.54 1.71
CA TYR A 42 -2.07 5.62 0.46
C TYR A 42 -2.16 4.32 -0.33
N TRP A 43 -1.98 3.16 0.34
CA TRP A 43 -2.08 1.86 -0.31
C TRP A 43 -3.47 1.62 -0.91
N HIS A 44 -4.53 1.94 -0.17
CA HIS A 44 -5.91 1.81 -0.65
C HIS A 44 -6.23 2.72 -1.84
N VAL A 45 -5.72 3.95 -1.86
CA VAL A 45 -5.92 4.86 -2.99
C VAL A 45 -5.27 4.30 -4.25
N VAL A 46 -4.05 3.78 -4.16
CA VAL A 46 -3.39 3.22 -5.35
C VAL A 46 -4.04 1.92 -5.81
N ASP A 47 -4.49 1.07 -4.87
CA ASP A 47 -5.25 -0.14 -5.18
C ASP A 47 -6.57 0.18 -5.92
N LEU A 48 -7.31 1.19 -5.45
CA LEU A 48 -8.53 1.66 -6.11
C LEU A 48 -8.27 2.13 -7.54
N ILE A 49 -7.24 2.97 -7.74
CA ILE A 49 -6.85 3.42 -9.09
C ILE A 49 -6.60 2.20 -9.99
N TRP A 50 -5.95 1.17 -9.47
CA TRP A 50 -5.63 -0.02 -10.24
C TRP A 50 -6.85 -0.87 -10.60
N ILE A 51 -7.81 -1.02 -9.68
CA ILE A 51 -9.08 -1.72 -9.93
C ILE A 51 -9.84 -1.10 -11.12
N PHE A 52 -9.75 0.21 -11.33
CA PHE A 52 -10.34 0.87 -12.50
C PHE A 52 -9.46 0.78 -13.75
N LEU A 53 -8.15 0.93 -13.60
CA LEU A 53 -7.21 1.00 -14.73
C LEU A 53 -7.01 -0.37 -15.41
N PHE A 54 -7.07 -1.47 -14.64
CA PHE A 54 -6.92 -2.83 -15.16
C PHE A 54 -8.01 -3.20 -16.18
N PRO A 55 -9.32 -3.16 -15.87
CA PRO A 55 -10.37 -3.46 -16.84
C PRO A 55 -10.35 -2.51 -18.04
N LEU A 56 -10.07 -1.22 -17.83
CA LEU A 56 -10.00 -0.23 -18.90
C LEU A 56 -8.90 -0.53 -19.94
N LEU A 57 -7.76 -1.08 -19.51
CA LEU A 57 -6.62 -1.36 -20.39
C LEU A 57 -6.53 -2.80 -20.89
N TYR A 58 -7.18 -3.75 -20.22
CA TYR A 58 -7.05 -5.18 -20.53
C TYR A 58 -8.36 -5.92 -20.83
N LEU A 59 -9.53 -5.39 -20.43
CA LEU A 59 -10.84 -6.03 -20.62
C LEU A 59 -11.74 -5.27 -21.62
N VAL A 60 -11.30 -4.13 -22.14
CA VAL A 60 -11.86 -3.39 -23.28
C VAL A 60 -10.90 -3.52 -24.46
#